data_AF-A0A1H0BJA2-F1
#
_entry.id   AF-A0A1H0BJA2-F1
#
_cell.length_a   1.000
_cell.length_b   1.000
_cell.length_c   1.000
_cell.angle_alpha   90.00
_cell.angle_beta   90.00
_cell.angle_gamma   90.00
#
_symmetry.space_group_name_H-M   'P 1'
#
loop_
_entity.id
_entity.type
_entity.pdbx_description
1 polymer ?
#
loop_
_entity_poly.entity_id
_entity_poly.type
_entity_poly.pdbx_seq_one_letter_code
_entity_poly.pdbx_strand_id
1 'polypeptide(L)'
;MGRLIAVVLFIAVLVPGVLLARAWALAAGRRAVAAAAVGFTTPTPEGLAVVARQAQHGRRVRRLGLLLGVAAIGASIAVFAEASVFLWLPALVLGLLLGVVLAEATRPRSRWRTSSPARRPRQSELISLVLLWSMRAVVAAELVVAVLMWRRGELPDSVGWVAVAVPLVAWVLAEVALLRALVRPLPAEGADVPVDEALRTWTAHLVAAAVSVLALLPLGALLLAAGIDLGDRVTEGIDLLPVALVAGGFAGLAAGLALAVFLVTWLKPVRVDDRALTT
;
A
#
# COMPACT_ATOMS: atom_id res chain seq x y z
N MET A 1 -1.99 -19.68 32.73
CA MET A 1 -1.33 -19.52 31.42
C MET A 1 -2.27 -19.04 30.32
N GLY A 2 -3.34 -19.75 29.95
CA GLY A 2 -4.22 -19.34 28.83
C GLY A 2 -4.80 -17.91 28.92
N ARG A 3 -5.16 -17.43 30.12
CA ARG A 3 -5.63 -16.04 30.32
C ARG A 3 -4.55 -14.97 30.05
N LEU A 4 -3.30 -15.23 30.40
CA LEU A 4 -2.18 -14.30 30.16
C LEU A 4 -1.88 -14.20 28.66
N ILE A 5 -1.86 -15.35 27.97
CA ILE A 5 -1.65 -15.43 26.52
C ILE A 5 -2.75 -14.67 25.78
N ALA A 6 -4.02 -14.86 26.16
CA ALA A 6 -5.14 -14.13 25.58
C ALA A 6 -5.02 -12.61 25.77
N VAL A 7 -4.60 -12.15 26.94
CA VAL A 7 -4.39 -10.71 27.22
C VAL A 7 -3.22 -10.15 26.41
N VAL A 8 -2.11 -10.88 26.33
CA VAL A 8 -0.94 -10.46 25.53
C VAL A 8 -1.31 -10.38 24.04
N LEU A 9 -1.99 -11.40 23.51
CA LEU A 9 -2.49 -11.40 22.14
C LEU A 9 -3.44 -10.22 21.89
N PHE A 10 -4.35 -9.96 22.83
CA PHE A 10 -5.27 -8.84 22.73
C PHE A 10 -4.54 -7.50 22.66
N ILE A 11 -3.59 -7.26 23.56
CA ILE A 11 -2.79 -6.01 23.58
C ILE A 11 -1.94 -5.89 22.30
N ALA A 12 -1.30 -6.98 21.89
CA ALA A 12 -0.45 -7.03 20.72
C ALA A 12 -1.21 -6.76 19.41
N VAL A 13 -2.50 -7.09 19.34
CA VAL A 13 -3.36 -6.77 18.19
C VAL A 13 -3.94 -5.36 18.31
N LEU A 14 -4.46 -5.01 19.50
CA LEU A 14 -5.21 -3.78 19.71
C LEU A 14 -4.34 -2.52 19.58
N VAL A 15 -3.17 -2.50 20.22
CA VAL A 15 -2.33 -1.30 20.28
C VAL A 15 -1.82 -0.90 18.89
N PRO A 16 -1.22 -1.80 18.08
CA PRO A 16 -0.83 -1.46 16.72
C PRO A 16 -2.02 -1.08 15.85
N GLY A 17 -3.16 -1.77 16.00
CA GLY A 17 -4.39 -1.47 15.26
C GLY A 17 -4.90 -0.05 15.51
N VAL A 18 -4.95 0.39 16.77
CA VAL A 18 -5.39 1.74 17.15
C VAL A 18 -4.43 2.81 16.65
N LEU A 19 -3.12 2.59 16.79
CA LEU A 19 -2.10 3.54 16.32
C LEU A 19 -2.14 3.68 14.79
N LEU A 20 -2.32 2.56 14.07
CA LEU A 20 -2.47 2.54 12.63
C LEU A 20 -3.75 3.27 12.20
N ALA A 21 -4.90 2.96 12.81
CA ALA A 21 -6.17 3.61 12.51
C ALA A 21 -6.08 5.12 12.73
N ARG A 22 -5.45 5.56 13.83
CA ARG A 22 -5.20 6.98 14.10
C ARG A 22 -4.33 7.63 13.03
N ALA A 23 -3.23 6.99 12.64
CA ALA A 23 -2.33 7.53 11.62
C ALA A 23 -3.05 7.68 10.26
N TRP A 24 -3.86 6.71 9.86
CA TRP A 24 -4.64 6.75 8.63
C TRP A 24 -5.85 7.69 8.69
N ALA A 25 -6.46 7.90 9.86
CA ALA A 25 -7.48 8.92 10.06
C ALA A 25 -6.91 10.33 9.88
N LEU A 26 -5.71 10.61 10.42
CA LEU A 26 -5.02 11.88 10.20
C LEU A 26 -4.65 12.07 8.72
N ALA A 27 -4.23 11.00 8.05
CA ALA A 27 -3.97 11.01 6.62
C ALA A 27 -5.26 11.29 5.80
N ALA A 28 -6.39 10.74 6.22
CA ALA A 28 -7.69 11.01 5.61
C ALA A 28 -8.09 12.49 5.77
N GLY A 29 -7.82 13.10 6.92
CA GLY A 29 -7.99 14.53 7.14
C GLY A 29 -7.18 15.38 6.16
N ARG A 30 -5.88 15.09 5.98
CA ARG A 30 -5.05 15.78 4.97
C ARG A 30 -5.61 15.65 3.56
N ARG A 31 -6.08 14.45 3.22
CA ARG A 31 -6.68 14.17 1.91
C ARG A 31 -7.97 14.96 1.69
N ALA A 32 -8.81 15.10 2.72
CA ALA A 32 -10.03 15.91 2.66
C ALA A 32 -9.71 17.40 2.45
N VAL A 33 -8.70 17.92 3.14
CA VAL A 33 -8.22 19.31 2.95
C VAL A 33 -7.69 19.51 1.53
N ALA A 34 -6.86 18.60 1.02
CA ALA A 34 -6.34 18.68 -0.34
C ALA A 34 -7.46 18.60 -1.41
N ALA A 35 -8.48 17.76 -1.19
CA ALA A 35 -9.64 17.68 -2.07
C ALA A 35 -10.46 18.98 -2.05
N ALA A 36 -10.68 19.55 -0.87
CA ALA A 36 -11.39 20.81 -0.71
C ALA A 36 -10.61 21.96 -1.38
N ALA A 37 -9.29 22.02 -1.22
CA ALA A 37 -8.45 23.03 -1.84
C ALA A 37 -8.57 23.02 -3.37
N VAL A 38 -8.63 21.83 -3.99
CA VAL A 38 -8.89 21.70 -5.44
C VAL A 38 -10.26 22.27 -5.82
N GLY A 39 -11.30 22.02 -5.01
CA GLY A 39 -12.65 22.52 -5.25
C GLY A 39 -12.81 24.04 -5.06
N PHE A 40 -11.93 24.69 -4.30
CA PHE A 40 -11.91 26.15 -4.11
C PHE A 40 -11.02 26.90 -5.10
N THR A 41 -10.33 26.18 -5.99
CA THR A 41 -9.50 26.77 -7.04
C THR A 41 -10.19 26.68 -8.39
N THR A 42 -9.82 27.57 -9.30
CA THR A 42 -10.14 27.49 -10.73
C THR A 42 -8.89 27.08 -11.49
N PRO A 43 -8.60 25.77 -11.65
CA PRO A 43 -7.39 25.32 -12.32
C PRO A 43 -7.34 25.81 -13.75
N THR A 44 -6.13 25.93 -14.28
CA THR A 44 -5.97 26.29 -15.70
C THR A 44 -6.50 25.16 -16.60
N PRO A 45 -6.78 25.43 -17.89
CA PRO A 45 -7.11 24.37 -18.86
C PRO A 45 -6.02 23.28 -18.92
N GLU A 46 -4.76 23.66 -18.72
CA GLU A 46 -3.62 22.75 -18.64
C GLU A 46 -3.72 21.85 -17.40
N GLY A 47 -4.08 22.44 -16.24
CA GLY A 47 -4.37 21.74 -14.98
C GLY A 47 -5.47 20.70 -15.12
N LEU A 48 -6.61 21.09 -15.69
CA LEU A 48 -7.74 20.19 -15.96
C LEU A 48 -7.34 19.03 -16.88
N ALA A 49 -6.60 19.31 -17.94
CA ALA A 49 -6.11 18.28 -18.86
C ALA A 49 -5.13 17.30 -18.18
N VAL A 50 -4.32 17.75 -17.21
CA VAL A 50 -3.46 16.85 -16.43
C VAL A 50 -4.29 15.92 -15.54
N VAL A 51 -5.28 16.45 -14.81
CA VAL A 51 -6.16 15.63 -13.96
C VAL A 51 -6.89 14.57 -14.79
N ALA A 52 -7.47 14.96 -15.93
CA ALA A 52 -8.18 14.03 -16.81
C ALA A 52 -7.27 12.92 -17.36
N ARG A 53 -6.07 13.28 -17.86
CA ARG A 53 -5.09 12.31 -18.37
C ARG A 53 -4.62 11.34 -17.29
N GLN A 54 -4.34 11.83 -16.09
CA GLN A 54 -3.92 10.97 -14.98
C GLN A 54 -5.05 10.03 -14.53
N ALA A 55 -6.29 10.52 -14.47
CA ALA A 55 -7.44 9.68 -14.13
C ALA A 55 -7.68 8.57 -15.17
N GLN A 56 -7.55 8.88 -16.47
CA GLN A 56 -7.66 7.90 -17.54
C GLN A 56 -6.53 6.85 -17.49
N HIS A 57 -5.28 7.30 -17.34
CA HIS A 57 -4.12 6.41 -17.20
C HIS A 57 -4.28 5.47 -16.01
N GLY A 58 -4.63 6.03 -14.84
CA GLY A 58 -4.84 5.23 -13.63
C GLY A 58 -5.94 4.20 -13.78
N ARG A 59 -7.04 4.52 -14.49
CA ARG A 59 -8.09 3.53 -14.80
C ARG A 59 -7.58 2.42 -15.72
N ARG A 60 -6.83 2.76 -16.77
CA ARG A 60 -6.32 1.77 -17.73
C ARG A 60 -5.33 0.81 -17.07
N VAL A 61 -4.34 1.33 -16.35
CA VAL A 61 -3.30 0.50 -15.73
C VAL A 61 -3.86 -0.37 -14.59
N ARG A 62 -4.80 0.15 -13.79
CA ARG A 62 -5.48 -0.67 -12.76
C ARG A 62 -6.33 -1.79 -13.37
N ARG A 63 -6.97 -1.56 -14.52
CA ARG A 63 -7.66 -2.63 -15.27
C ARG A 63 -6.70 -3.68 -15.79
N LEU A 64 -5.53 -3.28 -16.29
CA LEU A 64 -4.48 -4.24 -16.68
C LEU A 64 -4.02 -5.06 -15.46
N GLY A 65 -3.83 -4.44 -14.30
CA GLY A 65 -3.53 -5.17 -13.06
C GLY A 65 -4.61 -6.19 -12.68
N LEU A 66 -5.89 -5.80 -12.79
CA LEU A 66 -7.00 -6.74 -12.58
C LEU A 66 -6.98 -7.90 -13.58
N LEU A 67 -6.73 -7.62 -14.87
CA LEU A 67 -6.62 -8.64 -15.90
C LEU A 67 -5.44 -9.58 -15.65
N LEU A 68 -4.30 -9.06 -15.18
CA LEU A 68 -3.16 -9.88 -14.77
C LEU A 68 -3.51 -10.76 -13.57
N GLY A 69 -4.30 -10.25 -12.61
CA GLY A 69 -4.84 -11.07 -11.51
C GLY A 69 -5.72 -12.21 -12.00
N VAL A 70 -6.62 -11.94 -12.97
CA VAL A 70 -7.45 -12.98 -13.61
C VAL A 70 -6.59 -13.99 -14.37
N ALA A 71 -5.57 -13.54 -15.10
CA ALA A 71 -4.63 -14.42 -15.80
C ALA A 71 -3.84 -15.30 -14.82
N ALA A 72 -3.45 -14.76 -13.67
CA ALA A 72 -2.79 -15.51 -12.61
C ALA A 72 -3.69 -16.61 -12.02
N ILE A 73 -5.00 -16.38 -11.92
CA ILE A 73 -5.97 -17.45 -11.59
C ILE A 73 -5.91 -18.56 -12.63
N GLY A 74 -6.01 -18.21 -13.91
CA GLY A 74 -5.98 -19.20 -15.00
C GLY A 74 -4.67 -20.01 -15.01
N ALA A 75 -3.54 -19.34 -14.79
CA ALA A 75 -2.23 -19.99 -14.67
C ALA A 75 -2.16 -20.91 -13.44
N SER A 76 -2.68 -20.47 -12.28
CA SER A 76 -2.75 -21.30 -11.07
C SER A 76 -3.57 -22.57 -11.30
N ILE A 77 -4.73 -22.47 -11.95
CA ILE A 77 -5.56 -23.63 -12.30
C ILE A 77 -4.80 -24.58 -13.24
N ALA A 78 -4.13 -24.04 -14.26
CA ALA A 78 -3.42 -24.86 -15.25
C ALA A 78 -2.19 -25.58 -14.66
N VAL A 79 -1.43 -24.90 -13.79
CA VAL A 79 -0.16 -25.42 -13.23
C VAL A 79 -0.41 -26.38 -12.07
N PHE A 80 -1.32 -26.04 -11.16
CA PHE A 80 -1.55 -26.83 -9.96
C PHE A 80 -2.68 -27.85 -10.13
N ALA A 81 -3.37 -27.84 -11.28
CA ALA A 81 -4.64 -28.56 -11.51
C ALA A 81 -5.69 -28.28 -10.40
N GLU A 82 -5.48 -27.21 -9.64
CA GLU A 82 -6.18 -26.92 -8.41
C GLU A 82 -7.08 -25.71 -8.64
N ALA A 83 -8.37 -25.98 -8.80
CA ALA A 83 -9.41 -24.96 -8.89
C ALA A 83 -9.80 -24.43 -7.49
N SER A 84 -8.81 -24.24 -6.62
CA SER A 84 -9.08 -23.75 -5.26
C SER A 84 -9.47 -22.27 -5.34
N VAL A 85 -10.77 -22.02 -5.12
CA VAL A 85 -11.35 -20.67 -5.07
C VAL A 85 -10.62 -19.80 -4.03
N PHE A 86 -10.00 -20.41 -3.02
CA PHE A 86 -9.21 -19.72 -2.01
C PHE A 86 -7.96 -19.02 -2.56
N LEU A 87 -7.39 -19.49 -3.68
CA LEU A 87 -6.25 -18.83 -4.35
C LEU A 87 -6.69 -17.69 -5.27
N TRP A 88 -7.97 -17.63 -5.63
CA TRP A 88 -8.47 -16.66 -6.59
C TRP A 88 -8.46 -15.24 -6.02
N LEU A 89 -8.95 -15.10 -4.78
CA LEU A 89 -9.02 -13.80 -4.14
C LEU A 89 -7.62 -13.20 -3.89
N PRO A 90 -6.63 -13.92 -3.33
CA PRO A 90 -5.24 -13.45 -3.24
C PRO A 90 -4.66 -13.06 -4.60
N ALA A 91 -4.83 -13.88 -5.64
CA ALA A 91 -4.32 -13.56 -6.97
C ALA A 91 -4.92 -12.26 -7.56
N LEU A 92 -6.23 -12.04 -7.38
CA LEU A 92 -6.90 -10.80 -7.80
C LEU A 92 -6.42 -9.60 -6.99
N VAL A 93 -6.29 -9.75 -5.67
CA VAL A 93 -5.81 -8.68 -4.79
C VAL A 93 -4.37 -8.30 -5.18
N LEU A 94 -3.49 -9.28 -5.38
CA LEU A 94 -2.12 -9.06 -5.84
C LEU A 94 -2.09 -8.29 -7.17
N GLY A 95 -2.82 -8.77 -8.19
CA GLY A 95 -2.89 -8.12 -9.50
C GLY A 95 -3.42 -6.69 -9.42
N LEU A 96 -4.47 -6.46 -8.62
CA LEU A 96 -5.06 -5.14 -8.42
C LEU A 96 -4.11 -4.18 -7.71
N LEU A 97 -3.46 -4.61 -6.62
CA LEU A 97 -2.52 -3.79 -5.86
C LEU A 97 -1.26 -3.47 -6.67
N LEU A 98 -0.70 -4.46 -7.38
CA LEU A 98 0.40 -4.22 -8.32
C LEU A 98 -0.02 -3.24 -9.43
N GLY A 99 -1.24 -3.37 -9.95
CA GLY A 99 -1.81 -2.42 -10.90
C GLY A 99 -1.94 -1.00 -10.33
N VAL A 100 -2.27 -0.86 -9.04
CA VAL A 100 -2.29 0.44 -8.35
C VAL A 100 -0.88 1.02 -8.29
N VAL A 101 0.10 0.30 -7.75
CA VAL A 101 1.46 0.84 -7.59
C VAL A 101 2.10 1.11 -8.95
N LEU A 102 1.89 0.24 -9.94
CA LEU A 102 2.36 0.45 -11.32
C LEU A 102 1.73 1.69 -11.95
N ALA A 103 0.43 1.92 -11.76
CA ALA A 103 -0.24 3.11 -12.28
C ALA A 103 0.36 4.40 -11.73
N GLU A 104 0.68 4.39 -10.43
CA GLU A 104 1.31 5.50 -9.72
C GLU A 104 2.77 5.71 -10.17
N ALA A 105 3.54 4.62 -10.27
CA ALA A 105 4.93 4.61 -10.72
C ALA A 105 5.09 5.05 -12.18
N THR A 106 4.06 4.84 -13.02
CA THR A 106 4.07 5.15 -14.46
C THR A 106 3.25 6.39 -14.83
N ARG A 107 2.77 7.18 -13.85
CA ARG A 107 1.92 8.35 -14.11
C ARG A 107 2.47 9.25 -15.23
N PRO A 108 1.64 9.75 -16.16
CA PRO A 108 2.10 10.70 -17.17
C PRO A 108 2.71 11.95 -16.53
N ARG A 109 3.81 12.45 -17.10
CA ARG A 109 4.41 13.73 -16.68
C ARG A 109 3.39 14.85 -16.91
N SER A 110 3.24 15.74 -15.92
CA SER A 110 2.43 16.94 -16.11
C SER A 110 3.15 17.90 -17.06
N ARG A 111 2.38 18.63 -17.87
CA ARG A 111 2.89 19.51 -18.94
C ARG A 111 2.60 20.99 -18.68
N TRP A 112 2.21 21.35 -17.46
CA TRP A 112 2.01 22.75 -17.05
C TRP A 112 3.34 23.48 -16.89
N ARG A 113 3.32 24.81 -17.04
CA ARG A 113 4.48 25.68 -16.79
C ARG A 113 4.96 25.53 -15.35
N THR A 114 6.27 25.57 -15.13
CA THR A 114 6.89 25.39 -13.81
C THR A 114 7.38 26.71 -13.24
N SER A 115 7.30 26.85 -11.91
CA SER A 115 7.82 28.01 -11.17
C SER A 115 9.29 28.33 -11.51
N SER A 116 9.63 29.62 -11.54
CA SER A 116 11.00 30.13 -11.66
C SER A 116 11.27 31.11 -10.51
N PRO A 117 12.19 30.81 -9.57
CA PRO A 117 13.03 29.62 -9.52
C PRO A 117 12.23 28.34 -9.18
N ALA A 118 12.74 27.19 -9.61
CA ALA A 118 12.06 25.91 -9.45
C ALA A 118 11.95 25.51 -7.97
N ARG A 119 10.75 25.59 -7.39
CA ARG A 119 10.47 25.12 -6.03
C ARG A 119 10.03 23.66 -6.06
N ARG A 120 10.49 22.86 -5.09
CA ARG A 120 10.12 21.44 -4.91
C ARG A 120 9.49 21.22 -3.54
N PRO A 121 8.50 20.32 -3.42
CA PRO A 121 7.91 19.99 -2.13
C PRO A 121 8.87 19.15 -1.27
N ARG A 122 8.68 19.22 0.04
CA ARG A 122 9.36 18.33 0.99
C ARG A 122 8.57 17.04 1.17
N GLN A 123 9.25 15.94 1.46
CA GLN A 123 8.58 14.64 1.63
C GLN A 123 7.57 14.62 2.79
N SER A 124 7.86 15.34 3.87
CA SER A 124 6.96 15.50 5.02
C SER A 124 5.66 16.26 4.71
N GLU A 125 5.64 17.04 3.62
CA GLU A 125 4.45 17.74 3.13
C GLU A 125 3.50 16.73 2.44
N LEU A 126 4.05 15.75 1.73
CA LEU A 126 3.27 14.77 0.94
C LEU A 126 2.67 13.64 1.78
N ILE A 127 3.44 13.12 2.74
CA ILE A 127 3.04 11.99 3.59
C ILE A 127 3.69 12.08 4.97
N SER A 128 3.01 11.56 5.99
CA SER A 128 3.62 11.38 7.31
C SER A 128 4.87 10.50 7.21
N LEU A 129 6.00 10.98 7.76
CA LEU A 129 7.24 10.19 7.81
C LEU A 129 7.05 8.89 8.60
N VAL A 130 6.15 8.88 9.60
CA VAL A 130 5.80 7.67 10.34
C VAL A 130 5.18 6.63 9.40
N LEU A 131 4.18 6.99 8.60
CA LEU A 131 3.54 6.07 7.66
C LEU A 131 4.53 5.54 6.61
N LEU A 132 5.40 6.41 6.11
CA LEU A 132 6.42 6.04 5.14
C LEU A 132 7.41 5.03 5.73
N TRP A 133 7.97 5.30 6.91
CA TRP A 133 8.93 4.42 7.55
C TRP A 133 8.28 3.13 8.05
N SER A 134 7.04 3.17 8.52
CA SER A 134 6.27 1.96 8.84
C SER A 134 6.10 1.06 7.63
N MET A 135 5.73 1.62 6.46
CA MET A 135 5.64 0.85 5.21
C MET A 135 6.97 0.15 4.88
N ARG A 136 8.09 0.90 4.91
CA ARG A 136 9.42 0.35 4.63
C ARG A 136 9.84 -0.72 5.64
N ALA A 137 9.56 -0.51 6.92
CA ALA A 137 9.88 -1.46 7.98
C ALA A 137 9.11 -2.77 7.81
N VAL A 138 7.83 -2.70 7.44
CA VAL A 138 7.01 -3.90 7.18
C VAL A 138 7.54 -4.67 5.99
N VAL A 139 7.84 -4.00 4.86
CA VAL A 139 8.42 -4.66 3.69
C VAL A 139 9.75 -5.33 4.05
N ALA A 140 10.62 -4.64 4.79
CA ALA A 140 11.88 -5.21 5.25
C ALA A 140 11.67 -6.45 6.13
N ALA A 141 10.71 -6.39 7.08
CA ALA A 141 10.37 -7.51 7.94
C ALA A 141 9.83 -8.70 7.15
N GLU A 142 8.93 -8.47 6.20
CA GLU A 142 8.41 -9.50 5.30
C GLU A 142 9.54 -10.17 4.52
N LEU A 143 10.39 -9.39 3.84
CA LEU A 143 11.49 -9.92 3.05
C LEU A 143 12.46 -10.74 3.90
N VAL A 144 12.79 -10.27 5.10
CA VAL A 144 13.66 -10.99 6.03
C VAL A 144 13.02 -12.31 6.45
N VAL A 145 11.76 -12.30 6.89
CA VAL A 145 11.07 -13.52 7.32
C VAL A 145 10.92 -14.51 6.16
N ALA A 146 10.50 -14.05 4.99
CA ALA A 146 10.34 -14.88 3.80
C ALA A 146 11.67 -15.54 3.39
N VAL A 147 12.77 -14.77 3.35
CA VAL A 147 14.10 -15.32 3.02
C VAL A 147 14.59 -16.31 4.08
N LEU A 148 14.35 -16.04 5.37
CA LEU A 148 14.75 -16.96 6.43
C LEU A 148 14.01 -18.29 6.36
N MET A 149 12.68 -18.26 6.20
CA MET A 149 11.87 -19.47 6.07
C MET A 149 12.22 -20.24 4.80
N TRP A 150 12.43 -19.54 3.68
CA TRP A 150 12.82 -20.17 2.42
C TRP A 150 14.20 -20.84 2.51
N ARG A 151 15.19 -20.19 3.12
CA ARG A 151 16.53 -20.79 3.34
C ARG A 151 16.51 -22.01 4.26
N ARG A 152 15.51 -22.12 5.14
CA ARG A 152 15.32 -23.27 6.03
C ARG A 152 14.54 -24.42 5.37
N GLY A 153 14.09 -24.25 4.12
CA GLY A 153 13.27 -25.24 3.43
C GLY A 153 11.83 -25.30 3.94
N GLU A 154 11.38 -24.30 4.71
CA GLU A 154 10.02 -24.21 5.25
C GLU A 154 9.01 -23.69 4.20
N LEU A 155 9.52 -23.14 3.08
CA LEU A 155 8.71 -22.70 1.94
C LEU A 155 9.14 -23.43 0.67
N PRO A 156 8.19 -23.95 -0.13
CA PRO A 156 8.48 -24.40 -1.49
C PRO A 156 9.10 -23.28 -2.32
N ASP A 157 9.99 -23.60 -3.26
CA ASP A 157 10.69 -22.60 -4.09
C ASP A 157 9.73 -21.66 -4.84
N SER A 158 8.61 -22.18 -5.34
CA SER A 158 7.58 -21.39 -6.00
C SER A 158 6.97 -20.32 -5.08
N VAL A 159 6.74 -20.66 -3.81
CA VAL A 159 6.19 -19.74 -2.79
C VAL A 159 7.27 -18.77 -2.32
N GLY A 160 8.49 -19.24 -2.09
CA GLY A 160 9.63 -18.41 -1.71
C GLY A 160 9.90 -17.28 -2.71
N TRP A 161 9.89 -17.59 -4.02
CA TRP A 161 10.02 -16.57 -5.06
C TRP A 161 8.88 -15.55 -5.02
N VAL A 162 7.63 -15.97 -4.89
CA VAL A 162 6.48 -15.06 -4.83
C VAL A 162 6.55 -14.16 -3.59
N ALA A 163 6.84 -14.74 -2.43
CA ALA A 163 6.94 -14.05 -1.14
C ALA A 163 8.09 -13.03 -1.08
N VAL A 164 9.09 -13.13 -1.96
CA VAL A 164 10.20 -12.17 -2.03
C VAL A 164 10.04 -11.20 -3.21
N ALA A 165 9.76 -11.71 -4.40
CA ALA A 165 9.76 -10.90 -5.62
C ALA A 165 8.58 -9.92 -5.66
N VAL A 166 7.38 -10.35 -5.27
CA VAL A 166 6.18 -9.50 -5.31
C VAL A 166 6.31 -8.26 -4.42
N PRO A 167 6.62 -8.38 -3.12
CA PRO A 167 6.76 -7.21 -2.26
C PRO A 167 7.96 -6.36 -2.63
N LEU A 168 9.07 -6.95 -3.09
CA LEU A 168 10.23 -6.21 -3.58
C LEU A 168 9.89 -5.35 -4.80
N VAL A 169 9.23 -5.93 -5.81
CA VAL A 169 8.79 -5.20 -7.01
C VAL A 169 7.81 -4.09 -6.63
N ALA A 170 6.83 -4.41 -5.78
CA ALA A 170 5.86 -3.41 -5.31
C ALA A 170 6.55 -2.26 -4.57
N TRP A 171 7.51 -2.55 -3.70
CA TRP A 171 8.27 -1.55 -2.98
C TRP A 171 9.10 -0.67 -3.91
N VAL A 172 9.83 -1.26 -4.86
CA VAL A 172 10.60 -0.50 -5.85
C VAL A 172 9.69 0.41 -6.68
N LEU A 173 8.54 -0.07 -7.14
CA LEU A 173 7.57 0.75 -7.87
C LEU A 173 7.04 1.91 -7.01
N ALA A 174 6.80 1.68 -5.71
CA ALA A 174 6.37 2.72 -4.79
C ALA A 174 7.45 3.78 -4.57
N GLU A 175 8.71 3.38 -4.37
CA GLU A 175 9.83 4.32 -4.23
C GLU A 175 10.03 5.14 -5.51
N VAL A 176 9.87 4.53 -6.69
CA VAL A 176 9.86 5.25 -7.97
C VAL A 176 8.73 6.28 -8.01
N ALA A 177 7.51 5.91 -7.62
CA ALA A 177 6.37 6.84 -7.60
C ALA A 177 6.62 8.02 -6.65
N LEU A 178 7.14 7.75 -5.44
CA LEU A 178 7.48 8.76 -4.44
C LEU A 178 8.59 9.70 -4.93
N LEU A 179 9.67 9.15 -5.48
CA LEU A 179 10.78 9.92 -6.03
C LEU A 179 10.29 10.84 -7.17
N ARG A 180 9.49 10.30 -8.09
CA ARG A 180 8.88 11.08 -9.17
C ARG A 180 7.98 12.21 -8.64
N ALA A 181 7.25 11.96 -7.55
CA ALA A 181 6.42 12.94 -6.88
C ALA A 181 7.23 13.98 -6.08
N LEU A 182 8.52 13.79 -5.82
CA LEU A 182 9.39 14.77 -5.14
C LEU A 182 10.21 15.60 -6.11
N VAL A 183 10.74 14.95 -7.16
CA VAL A 183 11.67 15.59 -8.11
C VAL A 183 10.97 16.60 -9.03
N ARG A 184 9.66 16.44 -9.27
CA ARG A 184 8.88 17.33 -10.14
C ARG A 184 8.76 18.75 -9.53
N PRO A 185 9.13 19.83 -10.25
CA PRO A 185 8.92 21.21 -9.78
C PRO A 185 7.43 21.56 -9.58
N LEU A 186 7.16 22.55 -8.75
CA LEU A 186 5.81 23.12 -8.57
C LEU A 186 5.37 23.91 -9.82
N PRO A 187 4.06 23.93 -10.13
CA PRO A 187 3.54 24.73 -11.24
C PRO A 187 3.83 26.22 -11.04
N ALA A 188 3.94 26.96 -12.15
CA ALA A 188 4.14 28.40 -12.15
C ALA A 188 2.85 29.14 -11.75
N GLU A 189 1.72 28.66 -12.26
CA GLU A 189 0.41 29.23 -11.99
C GLU A 189 -0.05 28.79 -10.59
N GLY A 190 -0.31 29.78 -9.72
CA GLY A 190 -0.75 29.53 -8.34
C GLY A 190 -2.05 28.72 -8.26
N ALA A 191 -2.92 28.86 -9.27
CA ALA A 191 -4.17 28.11 -9.37
C ALA A 191 -3.98 26.59 -9.54
N ASP A 192 -2.85 26.15 -10.10
CA ASP A 192 -2.56 24.72 -10.31
C ASP A 192 -1.79 24.09 -9.14
N VAL A 193 -1.29 24.88 -8.18
CA VAL A 193 -0.53 24.39 -7.01
C VAL A 193 -1.38 23.43 -6.16
N PRO A 194 -2.65 23.73 -5.80
CA PRO A 194 -3.47 22.82 -5.01
C PRO A 194 -3.78 21.51 -5.74
N VAL A 195 -3.92 21.56 -7.07
CA VAL A 195 -4.10 20.38 -7.92
C VAL A 195 -2.84 19.50 -7.90
N ASP A 196 -1.67 20.10 -8.09
CA ASP A 196 -0.40 19.39 -8.05
C ASP A 196 -0.15 18.74 -6.67
N GLU A 197 -0.41 19.47 -5.59
CA GLU A 197 -0.28 19.00 -4.21
C GLU A 197 -1.24 17.85 -3.90
N ALA A 198 -2.51 17.97 -4.31
CA ALA A 198 -3.49 16.90 -4.15
C ALA A 198 -3.06 15.63 -4.89
N LEU A 199 -2.58 15.73 -6.13
CA LEU A 199 -2.12 14.57 -6.90
C LEU A 199 -0.90 13.89 -6.28
N ARG A 200 0.06 14.65 -5.74
CA ARG A 200 1.23 14.10 -5.04
C ARG A 200 0.84 13.42 -3.74
N THR A 201 -0.01 14.06 -2.95
CA THR A 201 -0.54 13.51 -1.70
C THR A 201 -1.30 12.21 -1.96
N TRP A 202 -2.14 12.17 -3.01
CA TRP A 202 -2.80 10.93 -3.44
C TRP A 202 -1.82 9.83 -3.77
N THR A 203 -0.82 10.14 -4.59
CA THR A 203 0.21 9.19 -5.03
C THR A 203 0.90 8.58 -3.81
N ALA A 204 1.41 9.42 -2.91
CA ALA A 204 2.20 9.00 -1.77
C ALA A 204 1.42 8.04 -0.85
N HIS A 205 0.16 8.36 -0.55
CA HIS A 205 -0.64 7.52 0.32
C HIS A 205 -1.15 6.25 -0.37
N LEU A 206 -1.49 6.30 -1.67
CA LEU A 206 -1.92 5.11 -2.41
C LEU A 206 -0.81 4.06 -2.48
N VAL A 207 0.42 4.47 -2.82
CA VAL A 207 1.54 3.53 -2.90
C VAL A 207 1.95 3.01 -1.52
N ALA A 208 1.96 3.89 -0.50
CA ALA A 208 2.25 3.47 0.86
C ALA A 208 1.22 2.46 1.39
N ALA A 209 -0.07 2.72 1.20
CA ALA A 209 -1.13 1.79 1.57
C ALA A 209 -1.02 0.47 0.80
N ALA A 210 -0.92 0.51 -0.54
CA ALA A 210 -0.91 -0.69 -1.37
C ALA A 210 0.29 -1.60 -1.03
N VAL A 211 1.49 -1.03 -0.88
CA VAL A 211 2.68 -1.80 -0.49
C VAL A 211 2.57 -2.32 0.95
N SER A 212 2.02 -1.53 1.87
CA SER A 212 1.80 -2.00 3.25
C SER A 212 0.83 -3.18 3.29
N VAL A 213 -0.25 -3.18 2.50
CA VAL A 213 -1.18 -4.32 2.40
C VAL A 213 -0.49 -5.53 1.78
N LEU A 214 0.25 -5.32 0.68
CA LEU A 214 1.01 -6.36 0.00
C LEU A 214 2.06 -7.01 0.90
N ALA A 215 2.55 -6.30 1.92
CA ALA A 215 3.56 -6.81 2.83
C ALA A 215 3.01 -7.34 4.15
N LEU A 216 2.02 -6.67 4.75
CA LEU A 216 1.42 -7.07 6.03
C LEU A 216 0.67 -8.40 5.94
N LEU A 217 -0.04 -8.65 4.83
CA LEU A 217 -0.82 -9.88 4.70
C LEU A 217 0.09 -11.11 4.58
N PRO A 218 1.11 -11.15 3.69
CA PRO A 218 2.04 -12.26 3.65
C PRO A 218 2.88 -12.37 4.91
N LEU A 219 3.39 -11.25 5.45
CA LEU A 219 4.13 -11.27 6.72
C LEU A 219 3.27 -11.88 7.84
N GLY A 220 2.00 -11.49 7.94
CA GLY A 220 1.07 -12.04 8.92
C GLY A 220 0.92 -13.56 8.79
N ALA A 221 0.76 -14.05 7.56
CA ALA A 221 0.67 -15.49 7.28
C ALA A 221 1.98 -16.23 7.59
N LEU A 222 3.13 -15.68 7.21
CA LEU A 222 4.45 -16.27 7.47
C LEU A 222 4.75 -16.35 8.98
N LEU A 223 4.44 -15.29 9.73
CA LEU A 223 4.60 -15.29 11.19
C LEU A 223 3.67 -16.29 11.88
N LEU A 224 2.42 -16.42 11.41
CA LEU A 224 1.52 -17.47 11.92
C LEU A 224 2.05 -18.87 11.64
N ALA A 225 2.48 -19.13 10.40
CA ALA A 225 3.03 -20.42 10.02
C ALA A 225 4.27 -20.79 10.86
N ALA A 226 5.22 -19.86 10.98
CA ALA A 226 6.42 -20.05 11.79
C ALA A 226 6.10 -20.22 13.29
N GLY A 227 5.11 -19.47 13.80
CA GLY A 227 4.70 -19.54 15.19
C GLY A 227 4.02 -20.88 15.54
N ILE A 228 3.18 -21.40 14.64
CA ILE A 228 2.51 -22.69 14.82
C ILE A 228 3.52 -23.83 14.75
N ASP A 229 4.37 -23.85 13.72
CA ASP A 229 5.38 -24.91 13.55
C ASP A 229 6.38 -24.96 14.72
N LEU A 230 6.76 -23.80 15.26
CA LEU A 230 7.60 -23.74 16.46
C LEU A 230 6.85 -24.19 17.72
N GLY A 231 5.55 -23.87 17.83
CA GLY A 231 4.70 -24.25 18.95
C GLY A 231 4.40 -25.75 19.04
N ASP A 232 4.43 -26.46 17.92
CA ASP A 232 4.24 -27.92 17.85
C ASP A 232 5.49 -28.71 18.28
N ARG A 233 6.64 -28.04 18.45
CA ARG A 233 7.89 -28.66 18.90
C ARG A 233 7.94 -28.76 20.43
N VAL A 234 8.42 -29.89 20.93
CA VAL A 234 8.61 -30.09 22.37
C VAL A 234 9.83 -29.28 22.83
N THR A 235 9.59 -28.19 23.57
CA THR A 235 10.65 -27.37 24.18
C THR A 235 10.68 -27.56 25.70
N GLU A 236 11.88 -27.67 26.28
CA GLU A 236 12.06 -27.62 27.73
C GLU A 236 12.00 -26.16 28.21
N GLY A 237 10.88 -25.74 28.80
CA GLY A 237 10.71 -24.42 29.42
C GLY A 237 9.56 -23.57 28.84
N ILE A 238 9.49 -22.30 29.26
CA ILE A 238 8.52 -21.33 28.74
C ILE A 238 9.15 -20.65 27.53
N ASP A 239 8.79 -21.08 26.31
CA ASP A 239 9.15 -20.38 25.08
C ASP A 239 8.06 -19.36 24.70
N LEU A 240 8.42 -18.07 24.71
CA LEU A 240 7.51 -16.97 24.35
C LEU A 240 7.58 -16.64 22.85
N LEU A 241 8.57 -17.17 22.11
CA LEU A 241 8.74 -16.88 20.69
C LEU A 241 7.56 -17.35 19.84
N PRO A 242 7.04 -18.60 19.97
CA PRO A 242 5.84 -19.03 19.25
C PRO A 242 4.65 -18.09 19.49
N VAL A 243 4.45 -17.69 20.74
CA VAL A 243 3.37 -16.78 21.13
C VAL A 243 3.54 -15.40 20.49
N ALA A 244 4.77 -14.86 20.49
CA ALA A 244 5.07 -13.57 19.87
C ALA A 244 4.89 -13.60 18.35
N LEU A 245 5.28 -14.69 17.68
CA LEU A 245 5.09 -14.89 16.24
C LEU A 245 3.60 -14.99 15.90
N VAL A 246 2.83 -15.77 16.65
CA VAL A 246 1.37 -15.86 16.46
C VAL A 246 0.69 -14.51 16.69
N ALA A 247 1.09 -13.79 17.75
CA ALA A 247 0.59 -12.45 18.05
C ALA A 247 0.88 -11.45 16.92
N GLY A 248 2.13 -11.42 16.45
CA GLY A 248 2.57 -10.58 15.34
C GLY A 248 1.87 -10.96 14.03
N GLY A 249 1.62 -12.24 13.82
CA GLY A 249 0.88 -12.78 12.68
C GLY A 249 -0.55 -12.25 12.61
N PHE A 250 -1.32 -12.39 13.70
CA PHE A 250 -2.67 -11.84 13.80
C PHE A 250 -2.69 -10.30 13.68
N ALA A 251 -1.75 -9.62 14.33
CA ALA A 251 -1.64 -8.17 14.26
C ALA A 251 -1.34 -7.70 12.82
N GLY A 252 -0.46 -8.39 12.11
CA GLY A 252 -0.13 -8.14 10.70
C GLY A 252 -1.35 -8.30 9.79
N LEU A 253 -2.08 -9.41 9.93
CA LEU A 253 -3.31 -9.66 9.16
C LEU A 253 -4.37 -8.59 9.44
N ALA A 254 -4.65 -8.31 10.71
CA ALA A 254 -5.64 -7.30 11.10
C ALA A 254 -5.28 -5.91 10.57
N ALA A 255 -4.01 -5.52 10.69
CA ALA A 255 -3.49 -4.26 10.17
C ALA A 255 -3.61 -4.20 8.64
N GLY A 256 -3.23 -5.26 7.92
CA GLY A 256 -3.32 -5.35 6.47
C GLY A 256 -4.75 -5.22 5.97
N LEU A 257 -5.70 -5.90 6.62
CA LEU A 257 -7.13 -5.80 6.31
C LEU A 257 -7.69 -4.40 6.59
N ALA A 258 -7.33 -3.79 7.71
CA ALA A 258 -7.74 -2.42 8.04
C ALA A 258 -7.22 -1.41 7.00
N LEU A 259 -5.95 -1.51 6.61
CA LEU A 259 -5.33 -0.72 5.55
C LEU A 259 -6.03 -0.93 4.20
N ALA A 260 -6.46 -2.15 3.88
CA ALA A 260 -7.18 -2.44 2.64
C ALA A 260 -8.52 -1.69 2.57
N VAL A 261 -9.26 -1.57 3.69
CA VAL A 261 -10.49 -0.77 3.77
C VAL A 261 -10.21 0.70 3.46
N PHE A 262 -9.15 1.27 4.07
CA PHE A 262 -8.73 2.63 3.74
C PHE A 262 -8.36 2.75 2.26
N LEU A 263 -7.57 1.82 1.72
CA LEU A 263 -7.16 1.84 0.32
C LEU A 263 -8.36 1.85 -0.63
N VAL A 264 -9.39 1.04 -0.40
CA VAL A 264 -10.61 1.00 -1.22
C VAL A 264 -11.29 2.36 -1.26
N THR A 265 -11.44 3.02 -0.11
CA THR A 265 -12.01 4.38 -0.06
C THR A 265 -11.12 5.40 -0.78
N TRP A 266 -9.83 5.09 -0.96
CA TRP A 266 -8.82 5.99 -1.51
C TRP A 266 -8.55 5.80 -3.00
N LEU A 267 -9.08 4.75 -3.63
CA LEU A 267 -8.95 4.50 -5.07
C LEU A 267 -9.71 5.53 -5.93
N LYS A 268 -10.65 6.28 -5.35
CA LYS A 268 -11.35 7.36 -6.05
C LYS A 268 -10.34 8.43 -6.51
N PRO A 269 -10.32 8.78 -7.81
CA PRO A 269 -9.40 9.79 -8.34
C PRO A 269 -9.76 11.18 -7.82
N VAL A 270 -8.78 12.09 -7.86
CA VAL A 270 -9.03 13.53 -7.64
C VAL A 270 -10.03 14.02 -8.69
N ARG A 271 -11.00 14.82 -8.23
CA ARG A 271 -12.02 15.46 -9.06
C ARG A 271 -11.96 16.95 -8.83
N VAL A 272 -12.18 17.72 -9.89
CA VAL A 272 -12.45 19.15 -9.82
C VAL A 272 -13.96 19.25 -9.92
N ASP A 273 -14.61 19.71 -8.85
CA ASP A 273 -16.05 19.94 -8.82
C ASP A 273 -16.28 21.45 -8.88
N ASP A 274 -17.04 21.95 -9.86
CA ASP A 274 -17.38 23.38 -10.02
C ASP A 274 -18.36 23.92 -8.94
N ARG A 275 -18.58 23.16 -7.86
CA ARG A 275 -19.61 23.47 -6.85
C ARG A 275 -19.38 24.80 -6.12
N ALA A 276 -18.17 25.33 -6.13
CA ALA A 276 -17.84 26.58 -5.46
C ALA A 276 -18.38 27.83 -6.18
N LEU A 277 -18.90 27.71 -7.42
CA LEU A 277 -19.36 28.86 -8.23
C LEU A 277 -20.87 28.87 -8.51
N THR A 278 -21.65 27.96 -7.92
CA THR A 278 -23.10 27.81 -8.19
C THR A 278 -24.01 28.16 -7.01
N THR A 279 -23.57 29.04 -6.11
CA THR A 279 -24.43 29.63 -5.06
C THR A 279 -24.43 31.14 -5.12
#